data_AF-A0A7S1GN52-F1
#
_entry.id   AF-A0A7S1GN52-F1
#
_cell.length_a   1.000
_cell.length_b   1.000
_cell.length_c   1.000
_cell.angle_alpha   90.00
_cell.angle_beta   90.00
_cell.angle_gamma   90.00
#
_symmetry.space_group_name_H-M   'P 1'
#
loop_
_entity.id
_entity.type
_entity.pdbx_description
1 polymer ?
#
loop_
_entity_poly.entity_id
_entity_poly.type
_entity_poly.pdbx_seq_one_letter_code
_entity_poly.pdbx_strand_id
1 'polypeptide(L)'
;TRKVPRTKIPCLGWTPTILDAMCCGENRNRVVIVFLVGIGLLLLVILLPISYAYIEYYEYGLLQVRATGRVDTSRVYTRGRYFVGPARTFLKYQADAHHRVLDDLSVFSDGISNQSIGLEFLIDVDFTYLLIKDEIGLLHQELASSYNSVIESRAKDAIKNTAIFVTFEEYFQDRKNVELRFRNAVQARWDSPPSLHCRLDQFHVGRIQIPQSVAEVQLRAKVQNELNDKEAFVQQARVERELTAVEVNKIVLNKTKTLRTTNAEANLLRAKATVEANQIKADAQLNGTQLLFQAVGIDSQSQMASFTYIRNLANRKGDVSLDVQFLSDQNVVKTRTIG
;
A
#
# COMPACT_ATOMS: atom_id res chain seq x y z
N THR A 1 -126.31 24.07 -2.83
CA THR A 1 -127.13 24.89 -1.91
C THR A 1 -126.59 24.82 -0.49
N ARG A 2 -125.85 25.85 -0.03
CA ARG A 2 -125.96 26.40 1.34
C ARG A 2 -125.03 27.61 1.49
N LYS A 3 -125.63 28.70 1.98
CA LYS A 3 -125.06 30.03 2.24
C LYS A 3 -124.47 30.08 3.66
N VAL A 4 -123.28 30.70 3.79
CA VAL A 4 -122.90 31.75 4.80
C VAL A 4 -122.74 31.27 6.27
N PRO A 5 -121.93 31.89 7.18
CA PRO A 5 -121.24 33.20 7.14
C PRO A 5 -119.74 33.27 7.51
N ARG A 6 -119.23 34.48 7.23
CA ARG A 6 -117.97 35.12 7.65
C ARG A 6 -117.76 35.14 9.17
N THR A 7 -116.51 34.94 9.58
CA THR A 7 -115.93 35.47 10.82
C THR A 7 -114.59 36.13 10.53
N LYS A 8 -114.45 37.38 10.99
CA LYS A 8 -113.24 38.21 10.94
C LYS A 8 -112.11 37.53 11.74
N ILE A 9 -110.90 37.52 11.20
CA ILE A 9 -109.66 37.25 11.94
C ILE A 9 -108.71 38.43 11.66
N PRO A 10 -108.07 38.99 12.70
CA PRO A 10 -107.39 40.28 12.63
C PRO A 10 -106.05 40.20 11.89
N CYS A 11 -105.70 41.33 11.28
CA CYS A 11 -104.46 41.58 10.57
C CYS A 11 -103.25 41.11 11.38
N LEU A 12 -102.52 40.12 10.85
CA LEU A 12 -101.19 39.78 11.31
C LEU A 12 -100.28 40.95 10.91
N GLY A 13 -99.86 41.71 11.91
CA GLY A 13 -98.92 42.81 11.76
C GLY A 13 -97.64 42.29 11.12
N TRP A 14 -97.39 42.71 9.89
CA TRP A 14 -96.05 42.80 9.36
C TRP A 14 -95.27 43.69 10.31
N THR A 15 -94.25 43.15 10.98
CA THR A 15 -93.22 43.95 11.63
C THR A 15 -92.44 44.68 10.53
N PRO A 16 -92.55 46.01 10.41
CA PRO A 16 -91.53 46.76 9.70
C PRO A 16 -90.32 46.92 10.65
N THR A 17 -89.27 47.58 10.18
CA THR A 17 -88.18 48.16 10.99
C THR A 17 -86.93 47.31 11.23
N ILE A 18 -86.20 47.04 10.14
CA ILE A 18 -84.75 47.31 10.14
C ILE A 18 -84.41 48.46 9.16
N LEU A 19 -85.28 48.74 8.17
CA LEU A 19 -85.07 49.86 7.23
C LEU A 19 -85.60 51.23 7.71
N ASP A 20 -86.58 51.29 8.62
CA ASP A 20 -87.20 52.56 9.04
C ASP A 20 -86.49 53.29 10.20
N ALA A 21 -85.40 52.73 10.74
CA ALA A 21 -84.57 53.44 11.73
C ALA A 21 -83.62 54.49 11.10
N MET A 22 -83.74 54.76 9.79
CA MET A 22 -82.88 55.70 9.07
C MET A 22 -83.34 57.17 9.08
N CYS A 23 -84.43 57.53 9.77
CA CYS A 23 -84.95 58.91 9.78
C CYS A 23 -85.01 59.58 11.16
N CYS A 24 -83.89 59.61 11.90
CA CYS A 24 -83.72 60.56 13.01
C CYS A 24 -82.30 61.15 13.02
N GLY A 25 -82.20 62.43 12.66
CA GLY A 25 -80.98 63.17 12.26
C GLY A 25 -79.91 63.41 13.33
N GLU A 26 -79.96 62.72 14.47
CA GLU A 26 -79.00 62.87 15.57
C GLU A 26 -78.27 61.56 15.95
N ASN A 27 -78.63 60.44 15.30
CA ASN A 27 -78.07 59.11 15.57
C ASN A 27 -77.24 58.51 14.42
N ARG A 28 -77.17 59.19 13.25
CA ARG A 28 -76.35 58.73 12.11
C ARG A 28 -74.87 58.60 12.47
N ASN A 29 -74.37 59.53 13.29
CA ASN A 29 -72.99 59.49 13.78
C ASN A 29 -72.77 58.30 14.75
N ARG A 30 -73.76 57.95 15.58
CA ARG A 30 -73.65 56.83 16.53
C ARG A 30 -73.57 55.48 15.83
N VAL A 31 -74.36 55.27 14.78
CA VAL A 31 -74.34 54.02 14.00
C VAL A 31 -73.03 53.88 13.22
N VAL A 32 -72.53 54.97 12.61
CA VAL A 32 -71.23 54.99 11.91
C VAL A 32 -70.07 54.73 12.87
N ILE A 33 -70.11 55.28 14.09
CA ILE A 33 -69.09 55.04 15.12
C ILE A 33 -69.10 53.58 15.56
N VAL A 34 -70.27 52.97 15.82
CA VAL A 34 -70.35 51.55 16.20
C VAL A 34 -69.83 50.63 15.11
N PHE A 35 -70.11 50.94 13.83
CA PHE A 35 -69.61 50.15 12.71
C PHE A 35 -68.08 50.29 12.53
N LEU A 36 -67.54 51.51 12.66
CA LEU A 36 -66.09 51.76 12.63
C LEU A 36 -65.35 51.10 13.79
N VAL A 37 -65.92 51.15 15.00
CA VAL A 37 -65.36 50.48 16.18
C VAL A 37 -65.44 48.96 16.00
N GLY A 38 -66.56 48.45 15.47
CA GLY A 38 -66.73 47.02 15.17
C GLY A 38 -65.69 46.51 14.16
N ILE A 39 -65.46 47.25 13.07
CA ILE A 39 -64.42 46.92 12.07
C ILE A 39 -63.02 47.03 12.69
N GLY A 40 -62.75 48.08 13.46
CA GLY A 40 -61.45 48.26 14.11
C GLY A 40 -61.12 47.13 15.08
N LEU A 41 -62.11 46.69 15.86
CA LEU A 41 -61.97 45.60 16.82
C LEU A 41 -61.80 44.24 16.11
N LEU A 42 -62.56 44.01 15.04
CA LEU A 42 -62.41 42.82 14.19
C LEU A 42 -61.04 42.77 13.51
N LEU A 43 -60.56 43.89 12.99
CA LEU A 43 -59.24 44.01 12.35
C LEU A 43 -58.12 43.77 13.37
N LEU A 44 -58.27 44.26 14.61
CA LEU A 44 -57.35 44.01 15.70
C LEU A 44 -57.29 42.52 16.07
N VAL A 45 -58.44 41.84 16.14
CA VAL A 45 -58.50 40.39 16.42
C VAL A 45 -57.81 39.55 15.34
N ILE A 46 -57.86 39.99 14.07
CA ILE A 46 -57.18 39.29 12.97
C ILE A 46 -55.69 39.65 12.90
N LEU A 47 -55.30 40.90 13.19
CA LEU A 47 -53.90 41.33 13.12
C LEU A 47 -53.04 40.77 14.27
N LEU A 48 -53.63 40.59 15.45
CA LEU A 48 -52.94 40.08 16.64
C LEU A 48 -52.27 38.73 16.40
N PRO A 49 -52.95 37.68 15.90
CA PRO A 49 -52.31 36.39 15.64
C PRO A 49 -51.28 36.45 14.52
N ILE A 50 -51.50 37.26 13.48
CA ILE A 50 -50.55 37.42 12.34
C ILE A 50 -49.26 38.13 12.79
N SER A 51 -49.32 38.94 13.85
CA SER A 51 -48.16 39.72 14.34
C SER A 51 -47.17 38.90 15.17
N TYR A 52 -47.54 37.68 15.57
CA TYR A 52 -46.63 36.76 16.26
C TYR A 52 -45.89 35.89 15.25
N ALA A 53 -44.58 35.80 15.43
CA ALA A 53 -43.74 34.86 14.70
C ALA A 53 -43.00 33.93 15.67
N TYR A 54 -42.79 32.71 15.21
CA TYR A 54 -42.26 31.60 15.99
C TYR A 54 -40.89 31.18 15.44
N ILE A 55 -39.97 30.88 16.35
CA ILE A 55 -38.68 30.27 16.06
C ILE A 55 -38.62 28.96 16.81
N GLU A 56 -38.35 27.88 16.07
CA GLU A 56 -38.29 26.54 16.63
C GLU A 56 -37.03 26.34 17.49
N TYR A 57 -37.00 25.25 18.24
CA TYR A 57 -35.89 24.96 19.15
C TYR A 57 -34.54 24.83 18.43
N TYR A 58 -34.58 24.32 17.19
CA TYR A 58 -33.44 24.04 16.34
C TYR A 58 -33.20 25.12 15.29
N GLU A 59 -33.69 26.34 15.52
CA GLU A 59 -33.59 27.45 14.58
C GLU A 59 -33.05 28.73 15.23
N TYR A 60 -32.29 29.48 14.44
CA TYR A 60 -31.93 30.86 14.68
C TYR A 60 -32.68 31.77 13.71
N GLY A 61 -33.19 32.90 14.19
CA GLY A 61 -33.95 33.85 13.39
C GLY A 61 -33.24 35.18 13.23
N LEU A 62 -33.14 35.67 12.01
CA LEU A 62 -32.84 37.07 11.71
C LEU A 62 -34.13 37.79 11.27
N LEU A 63 -34.29 39.04 11.67
CA LEU A 63 -35.48 39.81 11.31
C LEU A 63 -35.41 40.28 9.86
N GLN A 64 -36.40 39.94 9.05
CA GLN A 64 -36.50 40.35 7.65
C GLN A 64 -37.80 41.12 7.40
N VAL A 65 -37.73 42.18 6.59
CA VAL A 65 -38.91 42.90 6.12
C VAL A 65 -39.51 42.17 4.92
N ARG A 66 -40.82 41.83 4.95
CA ARG A 66 -41.47 41.05 3.89
C ARG A 66 -41.44 41.74 2.52
N ALA A 67 -41.59 43.06 2.49
CA ALA A 67 -41.71 43.83 1.25
C ALA A 67 -40.36 44.09 0.56
N THR A 68 -39.29 44.34 1.32
CA THR A 68 -37.98 44.73 0.78
C THR A 68 -36.94 43.63 0.85
N GLY A 69 -37.20 42.56 1.61
CA GLY A 69 -36.24 41.49 1.86
C GLY A 69 -35.06 41.92 2.73
N ARG A 70 -35.03 43.16 3.24
CA ARG A 70 -33.91 43.66 4.05
C ARG A 70 -33.86 42.95 5.39
N VAL A 71 -32.71 42.40 5.72
CA VAL A 71 -32.46 41.65 6.95
C VAL A 71 -31.72 42.52 7.96
N ASP A 72 -32.24 42.57 9.18
CA ASP A 72 -31.57 43.15 10.34
C ASP A 72 -30.64 42.11 10.95
N THR A 73 -29.35 42.40 10.91
CA THR A 73 -28.25 41.51 11.31
C THR A 73 -27.70 41.86 12.69
N SER A 74 -28.23 42.89 13.34
CA SER A 74 -27.78 43.36 14.65
C SER A 74 -28.16 42.43 15.80
N ARG A 75 -29.23 41.65 15.64
CA ARG A 75 -29.76 40.77 16.70
C ARG A 75 -30.19 39.43 16.15
N VAL A 76 -29.63 38.38 16.73
CA VAL A 76 -30.01 36.99 16.46
C VAL A 76 -31.03 36.53 17.49
N TYR A 77 -32.19 36.08 16.99
CA TYR A 77 -33.26 35.54 17.80
C TYR A 77 -33.12 34.01 17.90
N THR A 78 -33.41 33.46 19.07
CA THR A 78 -33.36 32.02 19.35
C THR A 78 -34.77 31.45 19.50
N ARG A 79 -34.89 30.22 20.00
CA ARG A 79 -36.17 29.61 20.39
C ARG A 79 -37.08 30.59 21.13
N GLY A 80 -38.33 30.66 20.71
CA GLY A 80 -39.34 31.46 21.39
C GLY A 80 -40.39 32.05 20.46
N ARG A 81 -41.32 32.76 21.08
CA ARG A 81 -42.38 33.51 20.41
C ARG A 81 -42.08 34.99 20.56
N TYR A 82 -42.02 35.69 19.43
CA TYR A 82 -41.73 37.13 19.41
C TYR A 82 -42.86 37.88 18.73
N PHE A 83 -43.16 39.06 19.26
CA PHE A 83 -44.06 40.01 18.63
C PHE A 83 -43.25 40.91 17.71
N VAL A 84 -43.34 40.65 16.40
CA VAL A 84 -42.54 41.34 15.36
C VAL A 84 -43.40 42.17 14.42
N GLY A 85 -44.73 42.04 14.51
CA GLY A 85 -45.69 42.73 13.67
C GLY A 85 -45.88 42.05 12.30
N PRO A 86 -46.92 42.45 11.55
CA PRO A 86 -47.34 41.73 10.34
C PRO A 86 -46.42 41.98 9.13
N ALA A 87 -45.63 43.06 9.14
CA ALA A 87 -44.77 43.46 8.03
C ALA A 87 -43.38 42.78 8.04
N ARG A 88 -43.05 42.04 9.10
CA ARG A 88 -41.74 41.40 9.30
C ARG A 88 -41.89 39.89 9.46
N THR A 89 -40.84 39.15 9.13
CA THR A 89 -40.73 37.69 9.25
C THR A 89 -39.34 37.32 9.75
N PHE A 90 -39.20 36.12 10.31
CA PHE A 90 -37.88 35.58 10.61
C PHE A 90 -37.32 34.85 9.41
N LEU A 91 -36.12 35.23 8.99
CA LEU A 91 -35.25 34.42 8.15
C LEU A 91 -34.58 33.39 9.06
N LYS A 92 -34.86 32.11 8.80
CA LYS A 92 -34.48 30.99 9.65
C LYS A 92 -33.17 30.37 9.20
N TYR A 93 -32.31 30.08 10.16
CA TYR A 93 -31.08 29.31 10.05
C TYR A 93 -31.19 28.09 10.94
N GLN A 94 -30.72 26.94 10.49
CA GLN A 94 -30.72 25.75 11.33
C GLN A 94 -29.63 25.93 12.41
N ALA A 95 -30.01 25.68 13.66
CA ALA A 95 -29.10 25.71 14.81
C ALA A 95 -28.43 24.35 15.06
N ASP A 96 -28.96 23.31 14.41
CA ASP A 96 -28.49 21.94 14.54
C ASP A 96 -27.12 21.70 13.89
N ALA A 97 -26.54 20.58 14.27
CA ALA A 97 -25.32 20.07 13.69
C ALA A 97 -25.58 19.67 12.23
N HIS A 98 -24.94 20.38 11.30
CA HIS A 98 -25.09 20.13 9.87
C HIS A 98 -24.12 19.03 9.46
N HIS A 99 -24.67 17.86 9.13
CA HIS A 99 -23.89 16.78 8.56
C HIS A 99 -23.74 16.96 7.05
N ARG A 100 -22.51 16.87 6.54
CA ARG A 100 -22.18 16.92 5.12
C ARG A 100 -21.30 15.75 4.75
N VAL A 101 -21.60 15.17 3.59
CA VAL A 101 -20.83 14.11 2.96
C VAL A 101 -20.28 14.65 1.65
N LEU A 102 -18.99 14.45 1.44
CA LEU A 102 -18.27 14.72 0.21
C LEU A 102 -17.95 13.37 -0.42
N ASP A 103 -18.80 12.93 -1.35
CA ASP A 103 -18.59 11.69 -2.08
C ASP A 103 -17.62 11.91 -3.24
N ASP A 104 -16.80 10.90 -3.54
CA ASP A 104 -15.92 10.83 -4.71
C ASP A 104 -15.00 12.06 -4.89
N LEU A 105 -14.42 12.56 -3.79
CA LEU A 105 -13.47 13.66 -3.86
C LEU A 105 -12.14 13.17 -4.45
N SER A 106 -11.86 13.53 -5.70
CA SER A 106 -10.54 13.31 -6.32
C SER A 106 -9.47 14.12 -5.59
N VAL A 107 -8.49 13.39 -5.04
CA VAL A 107 -7.31 13.92 -4.37
C VAL A 107 -6.05 13.31 -4.96
N PHE A 108 -4.97 14.10 -4.94
CA PHE A 108 -3.64 13.66 -5.33
C PHE A 108 -2.81 13.46 -4.07
N SER A 109 -2.21 12.28 -3.94
CA SER A 109 -1.21 12.01 -2.90
C SER A 109 0.15 12.59 -3.25
N ASP A 110 0.99 12.72 -2.22
CA ASP A 110 2.35 13.18 -2.38
C ASP A 110 3.18 12.22 -3.26
N GLY A 111 3.79 12.81 -4.29
CA GLY A 111 4.80 12.18 -5.14
C GLY A 111 6.17 12.88 -5.07
N ILE A 112 6.37 13.79 -4.11
CA ILE A 112 7.54 14.66 -4.00
C ILE A 112 8.74 13.94 -3.37
N SER A 113 8.52 12.84 -2.65
CA SER A 113 9.62 11.92 -2.34
C SER A 113 9.93 11.09 -3.59
N ASN A 114 11.22 10.97 -3.94
CA ASN A 114 11.75 10.27 -5.13
C ASN A 114 11.40 8.76 -5.24
N GLN A 115 10.41 8.30 -4.49
CA GLN A 115 9.98 6.91 -4.30
C GLN A 115 8.46 6.72 -4.50
N SER A 116 7.67 7.79 -4.61
CA SER A 116 6.21 7.74 -4.78
C SER A 116 5.79 8.45 -6.06
N ILE A 117 5.13 7.75 -6.97
CA ILE A 117 4.39 8.40 -8.06
C ILE A 117 3.16 9.00 -7.41
N GLY A 118 2.93 10.32 -7.52
CA GLY A 118 1.70 10.93 -7.00
C GLY A 118 0.48 10.25 -7.63
N LEU A 119 -0.35 9.60 -6.81
CA LEU A 119 -1.51 8.84 -7.29
C LEU A 119 -2.78 9.64 -7.06
N GLU A 120 -3.62 9.67 -8.08
CA GLU A 120 -4.99 10.14 -7.99
C GLU A 120 -5.89 9.01 -7.49
N PHE A 121 -6.67 9.30 -6.47
CA PHE A 121 -7.71 8.40 -5.97
C PHE A 121 -8.88 9.23 -5.41
N LEU A 122 -10.00 8.55 -5.24
CA LEU A 122 -11.21 9.17 -4.72
C LEU A 122 -11.31 8.87 -3.22
N ILE A 123 -11.67 9.89 -2.45
CA ILE A 123 -11.99 9.74 -1.03
C ILE A 123 -13.39 10.23 -0.74
N ASP A 124 -14.07 9.50 0.13
CA ASP A 124 -15.31 9.97 0.74
C ASP A 124 -14.94 10.63 2.06
N VAL A 125 -15.49 11.82 2.34
CA VAL A 125 -15.23 12.55 3.59
C VAL A 125 -16.53 13.04 4.17
N ASP A 126 -16.78 12.75 5.43
CA ASP A 126 -17.94 13.22 6.16
C ASP A 126 -17.53 14.16 7.29
N PHE A 127 -18.27 15.25 7.46
CA PHE A 127 -18.02 16.19 8.54
C PHE A 127 -19.31 16.84 9.02
N THR A 128 -19.28 17.19 10.30
CA THR A 128 -20.38 17.87 10.97
C THR A 128 -19.91 19.22 11.48
N TYR A 129 -20.68 20.27 11.20
CA TYR A 129 -20.38 21.62 11.65
C TYR A 129 -21.57 22.30 12.31
N LEU A 130 -21.27 23.30 13.15
CA LEU A 130 -22.24 24.09 13.89
C LEU A 130 -22.07 25.57 13.57
N LEU A 131 -23.17 26.29 13.37
CA LEU A 131 -23.14 27.74 13.18
C LEU A 131 -23.00 28.46 14.52
N ILE A 132 -22.13 29.47 14.56
CA ILE A 132 -21.91 30.27 15.77
C ILE A 132 -23.05 31.29 15.88
N LYS A 133 -23.91 31.11 16.90
CA LYS A 133 -25.12 31.91 17.11
C LYS A 133 -24.88 33.42 16.97
N ASP A 134 -23.87 33.96 17.65
CA ASP A 134 -23.67 35.42 17.74
C ASP A 134 -23.15 36.03 16.43
N GLU A 135 -22.69 35.21 15.49
CA GLU A 135 -22.08 35.62 14.23
C GLU A 135 -22.99 35.35 13.01
N ILE A 136 -24.20 34.84 13.21
CA ILE A 136 -25.15 34.54 12.12
C ILE A 136 -25.52 35.79 11.32
N GLY A 137 -25.58 36.95 11.99
CA GLY A 137 -25.78 38.23 11.33
C GLY A 137 -24.68 38.54 10.33
N LEU A 138 -23.41 38.31 10.69
CA LEU A 138 -22.24 38.52 9.83
C LEU A 138 -22.20 37.49 8.69
N LEU A 139 -22.48 36.22 9.01
CA LEU A 139 -22.60 35.16 8.03
C LEU A 139 -23.61 35.51 6.93
N HIS A 140 -24.77 36.08 7.28
CA HIS A 140 -25.75 36.51 6.29
C HIS A 140 -25.25 37.68 5.42
N GLN A 141 -24.48 38.62 5.99
CA GLN A 141 -23.93 39.74 5.21
C GLN A 141 -22.91 39.28 4.17
N GLU A 142 -22.05 38.33 4.54
CA GLU A 142 -20.95 37.88 3.69
C GLU A 142 -21.36 36.79 2.69
N LEU A 143 -22.18 35.83 3.13
CA LEU A 143 -22.46 34.58 2.42
C LEU A 143 -23.96 34.39 2.13
N ALA A 144 -24.82 35.23 2.70
CA ALA A 144 -26.28 35.19 2.54
C ALA A 144 -26.86 33.77 2.74
N SER A 145 -27.55 33.23 1.73
CA SER A 145 -28.15 31.90 1.74
C SER A 145 -27.24 30.81 1.15
N SER A 146 -26.13 31.18 0.50
CA SER A 146 -25.22 30.24 -0.17
C SER A 146 -24.09 29.73 0.75
N TYR A 147 -24.11 30.06 2.04
CA TYR A 147 -23.09 29.62 3.00
C TYR A 147 -22.80 28.10 2.94
N ASN A 148 -23.83 27.28 2.70
CA ASN A 148 -23.69 25.83 2.57
C ASN A 148 -22.70 25.41 1.48
N SER A 149 -22.83 25.96 0.26
CA SER A 149 -21.95 25.60 -0.86
C SER A 149 -20.55 26.18 -0.68
N VAL A 150 -20.42 27.32 -0.03
CA VAL A 150 -19.12 27.92 0.26
C VAL A 150 -18.36 27.09 1.30
N ILE A 151 -19.02 26.64 2.37
CA ILE A 151 -18.42 25.74 3.36
C ILE A 151 -17.90 24.46 2.67
N GLU A 152 -18.73 23.86 1.82
CA GLU A 152 -18.36 22.66 1.05
C GLU A 152 -17.16 22.89 0.14
N SER A 153 -17.17 23.97 -0.64
CA SER A 153 -16.07 24.34 -1.53
C SER A 153 -14.77 24.58 -0.77
N ARG A 154 -14.82 25.30 0.36
CA ARG A 154 -13.64 25.61 1.17
C ARG A 154 -13.08 24.37 1.86
N ALA A 155 -13.94 23.45 2.29
CA ALA A 155 -13.52 22.16 2.81
C ALA A 155 -12.83 21.32 1.72
N LYS A 156 -13.43 21.22 0.52
CA LYS A 156 -12.83 20.53 -0.64
C LYS A 156 -11.45 21.09 -0.98
N ASP A 157 -11.32 22.41 -1.03
CA ASP A 157 -10.04 23.08 -1.32
C ASP A 157 -8.98 22.77 -0.24
N ALA A 158 -9.36 22.84 1.04
CA ALA A 158 -8.45 22.57 2.15
C ALA A 158 -7.95 21.12 2.13
N ILE A 159 -8.85 20.17 1.89
CA ILE A 159 -8.52 18.75 1.80
C ILE A 159 -7.59 18.51 0.62
N LYS A 160 -7.92 19.00 -0.58
CA LYS A 160 -7.08 18.83 -1.78
C LYS A 160 -5.68 19.42 -1.59
N ASN A 161 -5.57 20.62 -1.03
CA ASN A 161 -4.26 21.25 -0.80
C ASN A 161 -3.41 20.51 0.24
N THR A 162 -4.05 19.88 1.22
CA THR A 162 -3.35 19.12 2.26
C THR A 162 -2.98 17.72 1.80
N ALA A 163 -3.82 17.10 0.97
CA ALA A 163 -3.63 15.76 0.42
C ALA A 163 -2.32 15.62 -0.37
N ILE A 164 -1.86 16.72 -1.00
CA ILE A 164 -0.59 16.81 -1.73
C ILE A 164 0.61 16.43 -0.84
N PHE A 165 0.51 16.60 0.49
CA PHE A 165 1.60 16.33 1.42
C PHE A 165 1.40 15.05 2.23
N VAL A 166 0.43 14.22 1.85
CA VAL A 166 0.13 12.93 2.51
C VAL A 166 0.45 11.82 1.52
N THR A 167 1.30 10.88 1.92
CA THR A 167 1.66 9.74 1.07
C THR A 167 0.49 8.77 0.97
N PHE A 168 0.40 8.01 -0.13
CA PHE A 168 -0.69 7.04 -0.32
C PHE A 168 -0.76 5.99 0.81
N GLU A 169 0.39 5.56 1.34
CA GLU A 169 0.48 4.57 2.42
C GLU A 169 -0.05 5.08 3.75
N GLU A 170 0.21 6.36 4.08
CA GLU A 170 -0.29 7.02 5.30
C GLU A 170 -1.83 7.00 5.40
N TYR A 171 -2.55 7.05 4.28
CA TYR A 171 -4.02 6.95 4.30
C TYR A 171 -4.53 5.61 4.85
N PHE A 172 -3.76 4.53 4.68
CA PHE A 172 -4.14 3.19 5.13
C PHE A 172 -3.52 2.81 6.47
N GLN A 173 -2.26 3.19 6.71
CA GLN A 173 -1.54 2.85 7.94
C GLN A 173 -1.84 3.81 9.08
N ASP A 174 -1.88 5.12 8.78
CA ASP A 174 -1.95 6.21 9.77
C ASP A 174 -3.19 7.08 9.60
N ARG A 175 -4.33 6.43 9.31
CA ARG A 175 -5.62 7.09 9.02
C ARG A 175 -6.01 8.15 10.05
N LYS A 176 -5.79 7.90 11.34
CA LYS A 176 -6.14 8.82 12.42
C LYS A 176 -5.31 10.12 12.37
N ASN A 177 -4.03 10.02 12.01
CA ASN A 177 -3.17 11.19 11.87
C ASN A 177 -3.56 12.01 10.63
N VAL A 178 -3.87 11.33 9.51
CA VAL A 178 -4.37 11.97 8.28
C VAL A 178 -5.68 12.72 8.54
N GLU A 179 -6.63 12.08 9.23
CA GLU A 179 -7.92 12.68 9.60
C GLU A 179 -7.74 13.94 10.47
N LEU A 180 -6.87 13.87 11.48
CA LEU A 180 -6.55 15.04 12.32
C LEU A 180 -5.91 16.17 11.51
N ARG A 181 -4.99 15.83 10.58
CA ARG A 181 -4.32 16.80 9.71
C ARG A 181 -5.31 17.52 8.80
N PHE A 182 -6.24 16.78 8.18
CA PHE A 182 -7.31 17.37 7.37
C PHE A 182 -8.27 18.21 8.19
N ARG A 183 -8.69 17.72 9.36
CA ARG A 183 -9.53 18.50 10.28
C ARG A 183 -8.91 19.85 10.61
N ASN A 184 -7.62 19.87 10.94
CA ASN A 184 -6.90 21.10 11.26
C ASN A 184 -6.76 22.02 10.03
N ALA A 185 -6.51 21.46 8.85
CA ALA A 185 -6.43 22.24 7.61
C ALA A 185 -7.78 22.86 7.21
N VAL A 186 -8.88 22.12 7.35
CA VAL A 186 -10.24 22.62 7.10
C VAL A 186 -10.57 23.74 8.08
N GLN A 187 -10.31 23.54 9.38
CA GLN A 187 -10.55 24.58 10.39
C GLN A 187 -9.72 25.84 10.09
N ALA A 188 -8.43 25.70 9.79
CA ALA A 188 -7.57 26.84 9.44
C ALA A 188 -8.05 27.58 8.16
N ARG A 189 -8.64 26.84 7.21
CA ARG A 189 -9.22 27.42 5.99
C ARG A 189 -10.53 28.15 6.26
N TRP A 190 -11.32 27.70 7.23
CA TRP A 190 -12.57 28.34 7.65
C TRP A 190 -12.34 29.59 8.50
N ASP A 191 -11.23 29.62 9.25
CA ASP A 191 -10.81 30.77 10.06
C ASP A 191 -10.12 31.87 9.20
N SER A 192 -9.65 31.52 7.99
CA SER A 192 -9.07 32.50 7.06
C SER A 192 -10.14 33.45 6.49
N PRO A 193 -9.87 34.77 6.38
CA PRO A 193 -10.84 35.72 5.85
C PRO A 193 -11.28 35.42 4.40
N PRO A 194 -12.58 35.55 4.06
CA PRO A 194 -13.72 35.79 4.94
C PRO A 194 -14.03 34.56 5.81
N SER A 195 -14.21 34.80 7.12
CA SER A 195 -14.46 33.74 8.10
C SER A 195 -15.84 33.15 7.91
N LEU A 196 -15.96 31.82 7.93
CA LEU A 196 -17.24 31.16 7.70
C LEU A 196 -18.17 31.16 8.93
N HIS A 197 -17.73 31.72 10.06
CA HIS A 197 -18.52 31.85 11.30
C HIS A 197 -19.14 30.52 11.77
N CYS A 198 -18.43 29.43 11.51
CA CYS A 198 -18.85 28.07 11.83
C CYS A 198 -17.73 27.31 12.56
N ARG A 199 -18.12 26.33 13.36
CA ARG A 199 -17.21 25.44 14.10
C ARG A 199 -17.29 24.04 13.52
N LEU A 200 -16.13 23.46 13.19
CA LEU A 200 -16.03 22.05 12.85
C LEU A 200 -16.10 21.20 14.13
N ASP A 201 -17.09 20.31 14.21
CA ASP A 201 -17.28 19.42 15.35
C ASP A 201 -16.55 18.09 15.09
N GLN A 202 -17.17 17.24 14.27
CA GLN A 202 -16.67 15.93 13.85
C GLN A 202 -16.21 15.98 12.40
N PHE A 203 -15.14 15.24 12.09
CA PHE A 203 -14.58 15.11 10.76
C PHE A 203 -14.04 13.70 10.62
N HIS A 204 -14.49 12.96 9.62
CA HIS A 204 -14.08 11.60 9.36
C HIS A 204 -13.71 11.44 7.89
N VAL A 205 -12.63 10.70 7.66
CA VAL A 205 -12.31 10.22 6.32
C VAL A 205 -13.00 8.88 6.17
N GLY A 206 -13.77 8.70 5.11
CA GLY A 206 -14.58 7.54 4.80
C GLY A 206 -13.85 6.50 3.94
N ARG A 207 -14.45 6.09 2.84
CA ARG A 207 -13.87 5.08 1.94
C ARG A 207 -12.84 5.74 1.02
N ILE A 208 -11.76 5.00 0.74
CA ILE A 208 -10.76 5.35 -0.26
C ILE A 208 -10.98 4.42 -1.45
N GLN A 209 -11.30 4.98 -2.62
CA GLN A 209 -11.50 4.23 -3.86
C GLN A 209 -10.31 4.45 -4.79
N ILE A 210 -9.60 3.37 -5.10
CA ILE A 210 -8.45 3.39 -5.99
C ILE A 210 -8.96 3.08 -7.41
N PRO A 211 -8.76 3.99 -8.39
CA PRO A 211 -9.10 3.70 -9.78
C PRO A 211 -8.37 2.45 -10.29
N GLN A 212 -9.06 1.60 -11.04
CA GLN A 212 -8.48 0.34 -11.53
C GLN A 212 -7.22 0.56 -12.39
N SER A 213 -7.16 1.67 -13.15
CA SER A 213 -5.99 2.05 -13.93
C SER A 213 -4.73 2.22 -13.06
N VAL A 214 -4.87 2.82 -11.89
CA VAL A 214 -3.76 3.02 -10.93
C VAL A 214 -3.37 1.69 -10.27
N ALA A 215 -4.36 0.89 -9.88
CA ALA A 215 -4.13 -0.42 -9.28
C ALA A 215 -3.35 -1.35 -10.23
N GLU A 216 -3.66 -1.33 -11.52
CA GLU A 216 -2.93 -2.10 -12.53
C GLU A 216 -1.48 -1.64 -12.70
N VAL A 217 -1.23 -0.32 -12.69
CA VAL A 217 0.14 0.22 -12.78
C VAL A 217 0.96 -0.19 -11.56
N GLN A 218 0.39 -0.09 -10.35
CA GLN A 218 1.06 -0.56 -9.14
C GLN A 218 1.34 -2.08 -9.17
N LEU A 219 0.35 -2.86 -9.61
CA LEU A 219 0.51 -4.31 -9.72
C LEU A 219 1.62 -4.66 -10.71
N ARG A 220 1.66 -4.00 -11.88
CA ARG A 220 2.73 -4.19 -12.87
C ARG A 220 4.10 -3.78 -12.31
N ALA A 221 4.19 -2.67 -11.58
CA ALA A 221 5.43 -2.25 -10.94
C ALA A 221 5.94 -3.27 -9.91
N LYS A 222 5.04 -3.80 -9.06
CA LYS A 222 5.39 -4.86 -8.11
C LYS A 222 5.83 -6.14 -8.81
N VAL A 223 5.09 -6.59 -9.84
CA VAL A 223 5.48 -7.77 -10.64
C VAL A 223 6.84 -7.55 -11.30
N GLN A 224 7.13 -6.35 -11.81
CA GLN A 224 8.42 -6.05 -12.41
C GLN A 224 9.57 -6.11 -11.39
N ASN A 225 9.36 -5.60 -10.18
CA ASN A 225 10.35 -5.69 -9.10
C ASN A 225 10.62 -7.15 -8.73
N GLU A 226 9.58 -7.97 -8.57
CA GLU A 226 9.71 -9.41 -8.32
C GLU A 226 10.45 -10.13 -9.45
N LEU A 227 10.19 -9.76 -10.71
CA LEU A 227 10.93 -10.31 -11.85
C LEU A 227 12.39 -9.88 -11.87
N ASN A 228 12.69 -8.62 -11.51
CA ASN A 228 14.06 -8.12 -11.40
C ASN A 228 14.82 -8.86 -10.29
N ASP A 229 14.21 -9.03 -9.12
CA ASP A 229 14.79 -9.77 -7.99
C ASP A 229 15.03 -11.23 -8.35
N LYS A 230 14.05 -11.87 -9.01
CA LYS A 230 14.20 -13.23 -9.54
C LYS A 230 15.37 -13.35 -10.50
N GLU A 231 15.51 -12.41 -11.44
CA GLU A 231 16.61 -12.42 -12.41
C GLU A 231 17.96 -12.23 -11.71
N ALA A 232 18.04 -11.35 -10.72
CA ALA A 232 19.24 -11.18 -9.89
C ALA A 232 19.64 -12.48 -9.18
N PHE A 233 18.69 -13.21 -8.58
CA PHE A 233 18.96 -14.50 -7.96
C PHE A 233 19.39 -15.57 -8.97
N VAL A 234 18.82 -15.58 -10.18
CA VAL A 234 19.23 -16.50 -11.25
C VAL A 234 20.66 -16.20 -11.70
N GLN A 235 21.03 -14.93 -11.84
CA GLN A 235 22.39 -14.52 -12.19
C GLN A 235 23.39 -14.91 -11.10
N GLN A 236 23.06 -14.65 -9.83
CA GLN A 236 23.90 -15.05 -8.71
C GLN A 236 24.10 -16.58 -8.66
N ALA A 237 23.04 -17.35 -8.84
CA ALA A 237 23.11 -18.81 -8.90
C ALA A 237 23.93 -19.32 -10.10
N ARG A 238 23.93 -18.62 -11.24
CA ARG A 238 24.79 -18.96 -12.40
C ARG A 238 26.26 -18.74 -12.08
N VAL A 239 26.61 -17.58 -11.53
CA VAL A 239 28.00 -17.28 -11.12
C VAL A 239 28.50 -18.30 -10.10
N GLU A 240 27.68 -18.63 -9.10
CA GLU A 240 28.05 -19.62 -8.08
C GLU A 240 28.24 -21.03 -8.68
N ARG A 241 27.39 -21.44 -9.63
CA ARG A 241 27.55 -22.71 -10.35
C ARG A 241 28.81 -22.73 -11.21
N GLU A 242 29.14 -21.63 -11.88
CA GLU A 242 30.38 -21.52 -12.68
C GLU A 242 31.62 -21.58 -11.79
N LEU A 243 31.62 -20.87 -10.65
CA LEU A 243 32.70 -20.94 -9.68
C LEU A 243 32.86 -22.36 -9.11
N THR A 244 31.75 -23.00 -8.75
CA THR A 244 31.74 -24.39 -8.27
C THR A 244 32.28 -25.35 -9.34
N ALA A 245 31.90 -25.18 -10.61
CA ALA A 245 32.43 -25.99 -11.70
C ALA A 245 33.94 -25.81 -11.89
N VAL A 246 34.44 -24.58 -11.79
CA VAL A 246 35.88 -24.29 -11.82
C VAL A 246 36.60 -24.95 -10.64
N GLU A 247 36.03 -24.92 -9.44
CA GLU A 247 36.61 -25.55 -8.24
C GLU A 247 36.63 -27.07 -8.34
N VAL A 248 35.53 -27.70 -8.78
CA VAL A 248 35.47 -29.15 -9.05
C VAL A 248 36.53 -29.54 -10.08
N ASN A 249 36.70 -28.76 -11.14
CA ASN A 249 37.74 -29.01 -12.14
C ASN A 249 39.16 -28.92 -11.55
N LYS A 250 39.44 -27.94 -10.68
CA LYS A 250 40.73 -27.86 -9.96
C LYS A 250 40.97 -29.08 -9.07
N ILE A 251 39.95 -29.54 -8.35
CA ILE A 251 40.02 -30.73 -7.49
C ILE A 251 40.31 -31.98 -8.34
N VAL A 252 39.62 -32.15 -9.47
CA VAL A 252 39.84 -33.29 -10.39
C VAL A 252 41.23 -33.26 -11.00
N LEU A 253 41.73 -32.09 -11.41
CA LEU A 253 43.08 -31.92 -11.93
C LEU A 253 44.14 -32.27 -10.88
N ASN A 254 43.99 -31.77 -9.65
CA ASN A 254 44.89 -32.08 -8.54
C ASN A 254 44.86 -33.56 -8.18
N LYS A 255 43.67 -34.17 -8.07
CA LYS A 255 43.52 -35.62 -7.85
C LYS A 255 44.25 -36.41 -8.93
N THR A 256 44.10 -36.03 -10.20
CA THR A 256 44.76 -36.71 -11.32
C THR A 256 46.29 -36.55 -11.26
N LYS A 257 46.78 -35.36 -10.90
CA LYS A 257 48.22 -35.10 -10.70
C LYS A 257 48.78 -35.96 -9.56
N THR A 258 48.09 -36.01 -8.42
CA THR A 258 48.48 -36.84 -7.27
C THR A 258 48.45 -38.33 -7.63
N LEU A 259 47.43 -38.81 -8.34
CA LEU A 259 47.38 -40.21 -8.80
C LEU A 259 48.51 -40.56 -9.78
N ARG A 260 48.87 -39.64 -10.69
CA ARG A 260 49.97 -39.87 -11.64
C ARG A 260 51.34 -39.86 -10.95
N THR A 261 51.57 -38.93 -10.04
CA THR A 261 52.81 -38.84 -9.26
C THR A 261 52.99 -40.06 -8.36
N THR A 262 51.97 -40.43 -7.59
CA THR A 262 52.01 -41.64 -6.75
C THR A 262 52.20 -42.93 -7.57
N ASN A 263 51.57 -43.07 -8.73
CA ASN A 263 51.81 -44.22 -9.62
C ASN A 263 53.24 -44.23 -10.19
N ALA A 264 53.78 -43.08 -10.57
CA ALA A 264 55.15 -42.96 -11.06
C ALA A 264 56.16 -43.29 -9.95
N GLU A 265 55.96 -42.79 -8.74
CA GLU A 265 56.77 -43.11 -7.56
C GLU A 265 56.68 -44.58 -7.18
N ALA A 266 55.49 -45.17 -7.19
CA ALA A 266 55.30 -46.60 -6.94
C ALA A 266 56.03 -47.46 -7.98
N ASN A 267 55.99 -47.07 -9.26
CA ASN A 267 56.71 -47.75 -10.33
C ASN A 267 58.23 -47.59 -10.20
N LEU A 268 58.71 -46.38 -9.85
CA LEU A 268 60.12 -46.12 -9.57
C LEU A 268 60.60 -46.94 -8.38
N LEU A 269 59.83 -46.99 -7.29
CA LEU A 269 60.15 -47.78 -6.10
C LEU A 269 60.22 -49.28 -6.43
N ARG A 270 59.27 -49.80 -7.20
CA ARG A 270 59.30 -51.19 -7.67
C ARG A 270 60.55 -51.45 -8.52
N ALA A 271 60.87 -50.57 -9.47
CA ALA A 271 62.06 -50.70 -10.30
C ALA A 271 63.36 -50.63 -9.48
N LYS A 272 63.41 -49.75 -8.47
CA LYS A 272 64.54 -49.66 -7.55
C LYS A 272 64.69 -50.94 -6.72
N ALA A 273 63.58 -51.43 -6.14
CA ALA A 273 63.56 -52.65 -5.36
C ALA A 273 63.96 -53.89 -6.20
N THR A 274 63.58 -53.97 -7.48
CA THR A 274 64.03 -55.07 -8.34
C THR A 274 65.51 -54.98 -8.69
N VAL A 275 66.03 -53.77 -8.92
CA VAL A 275 67.47 -53.54 -9.14
C VAL A 275 68.26 -53.92 -7.88
N GLU A 276 67.86 -53.45 -6.70
CA GLU A 276 68.51 -53.79 -5.42
C GLU A 276 68.44 -55.30 -5.15
N ALA A 277 67.28 -55.93 -5.37
CA ALA A 277 67.15 -57.38 -5.22
C ALA A 277 68.07 -58.15 -6.19
N ASN A 278 68.23 -57.69 -7.42
CA ASN A 278 69.14 -58.28 -8.39
C ASN A 278 70.61 -58.07 -8.01
N GLN A 279 70.96 -56.89 -7.47
CA GLN A 279 72.29 -56.63 -6.93
C GLN A 279 72.60 -57.58 -5.76
N ILE A 280 71.71 -57.71 -4.78
CA ILE A 280 71.89 -58.63 -3.66
C ILE A 280 72.04 -60.08 -4.16
N LYS A 281 71.24 -60.50 -5.14
CA LYS A 281 71.39 -61.83 -5.76
C LYS A 281 72.75 -62.00 -6.45
N ALA A 282 73.22 -60.99 -7.18
CA ALA A 282 74.51 -61.02 -7.84
C ALA A 282 75.66 -61.08 -6.82
N ASP A 283 75.61 -60.28 -5.76
CA ASP A 283 76.59 -60.28 -4.68
C ASP A 283 76.62 -61.62 -3.93
N ALA A 284 75.44 -62.18 -3.62
CA ALA A 284 75.33 -63.51 -3.02
C ALA A 284 75.90 -64.60 -3.94
N GLN A 285 75.68 -64.51 -5.25
CA GLN A 285 76.28 -65.41 -6.23
C GLN A 285 77.81 -65.27 -6.28
N LEU A 286 78.34 -64.04 -6.28
CA LEU A 286 79.77 -63.77 -6.28
C LEU A 286 80.44 -64.34 -5.03
N ASN A 287 79.90 -64.03 -3.84
CA ASN A 287 80.41 -64.54 -2.57
C ASN A 287 80.33 -66.08 -2.51
N GLY A 288 79.20 -66.67 -2.93
CA GLY A 288 79.04 -68.11 -3.01
C GLY A 288 80.04 -68.79 -3.96
N THR A 289 80.31 -68.18 -5.12
CA THR A 289 81.34 -68.68 -6.04
C THR A 289 82.74 -68.58 -5.47
N GLN A 290 83.07 -67.48 -4.78
CA GLN A 290 84.37 -67.31 -4.15
C GLN A 290 84.61 -68.37 -3.08
N LEU A 291 83.61 -68.63 -2.22
CA LEU A 291 83.68 -69.71 -1.22
C LEU A 291 83.84 -71.09 -1.86
N LEU A 292 83.14 -71.35 -2.97
CA LEU A 292 83.29 -72.61 -3.70
C LEU A 292 84.71 -72.76 -4.28
N PHE A 293 85.27 -71.71 -4.89
CA PHE A 293 86.64 -71.74 -5.40
C PHE A 293 87.67 -71.98 -4.30
N GLN A 294 87.50 -71.34 -3.14
CA GLN A 294 88.34 -71.56 -1.96
C GLN A 294 88.23 -73.01 -1.45
N ALA A 295 87.03 -73.59 -1.42
CA ALA A 295 86.82 -74.96 -0.95
C ALA A 295 87.38 -76.03 -1.91
N VAL A 296 87.39 -75.77 -3.22
CA VAL A 296 87.89 -76.70 -4.25
C VAL A 296 89.39 -76.51 -4.54
N GLY A 297 90.04 -75.50 -3.95
CA GLY A 297 91.49 -75.26 -4.10
C GLY A 297 91.91 -74.76 -5.49
N ILE A 298 91.04 -73.99 -6.15
CA ILE A 298 91.31 -73.43 -7.49
C ILE A 298 91.86 -72.01 -7.34
N ASP A 299 93.18 -71.85 -7.43
CA ASP A 299 93.86 -70.57 -7.23
C ASP A 299 94.20 -69.84 -8.54
N SER A 300 94.08 -70.51 -9.68
CA SER A 300 94.42 -69.95 -11.00
C SER A 300 93.25 -69.19 -11.63
N GLN A 301 93.47 -67.91 -11.96
CA GLN A 301 92.48 -67.02 -12.59
C GLN A 301 91.90 -67.57 -13.91
N SER A 302 92.70 -68.36 -14.65
CA SER A 302 92.26 -69.02 -15.89
C SER A 302 91.20 -70.11 -15.63
N GLN A 303 91.34 -70.86 -14.53
CA GLN A 303 90.41 -71.93 -14.17
C GLN A 303 89.07 -71.37 -13.64
N MET A 304 89.10 -70.25 -12.91
CA MET A 304 87.89 -69.54 -12.45
C MET A 304 87.04 -69.02 -13.62
N ALA A 305 87.69 -68.47 -14.65
CA ALA A 305 87.01 -67.97 -15.85
C ALA A 305 86.34 -69.12 -16.62
N SER A 306 87.04 -70.25 -16.80
CA SER A 306 86.51 -71.45 -17.46
C SER A 306 85.33 -72.06 -16.70
N PHE A 307 85.42 -72.14 -15.37
CA PHE A 307 84.31 -72.63 -14.54
C PHE A 307 83.09 -71.72 -14.63
N THR A 308 83.29 -70.40 -14.55
CA THR A 308 82.20 -69.42 -14.65
C THR A 308 81.52 -69.50 -16.03
N TYR A 309 82.31 -69.68 -17.10
CA TYR A 309 81.80 -69.89 -18.45
C TYR A 309 80.97 -71.19 -18.55
N ILE A 310 81.49 -72.32 -18.06
CA ILE A 310 80.77 -73.60 -18.06
C ILE A 310 79.48 -73.51 -17.21
N ARG A 311 79.51 -72.85 -16.05
CA ARG A 311 78.33 -72.66 -15.20
C ARG A 311 77.27 -71.80 -15.88
N ASN A 312 77.68 -70.71 -16.54
CA ASN A 312 76.78 -69.84 -17.30
C ASN A 312 76.14 -70.60 -18.48
N LEU A 313 76.88 -71.50 -19.12
CA LEU A 313 76.34 -72.41 -20.14
C LEU A 313 75.38 -73.43 -19.53
N ALA A 314 75.72 -74.05 -18.40
CA ALA A 314 74.88 -75.03 -17.71
C ALA A 314 73.56 -74.45 -17.16
N ASN A 315 73.54 -73.18 -16.77
CA ASN A 315 72.32 -72.50 -16.31
C ASN A 315 71.42 -72.04 -17.46
N ARG A 316 71.90 -71.98 -18.71
CA ARG A 316 71.09 -71.72 -19.92
C ARG A 316 70.37 -72.98 -20.43
N LYS A 317 69.90 -73.82 -19.49
CA LYS A 317 69.35 -75.18 -19.69
C LYS A 317 67.99 -75.24 -20.42
N GLY A 318 67.79 -74.40 -21.42
CA GLY A 318 66.63 -74.40 -22.30
C GLY A 318 66.94 -74.61 -23.78
N ASP A 319 68.19 -74.44 -24.26
CA ASP A 319 68.40 -74.43 -25.73
C ASP A 319 69.80 -74.83 -26.26
N VAL A 320 70.71 -75.41 -25.47
CA VAL A 320 71.99 -75.89 -26.03
C VAL A 320 72.49 -77.16 -25.35
N SER A 321 72.51 -78.26 -26.10
CA SER A 321 73.24 -79.49 -25.77
C SER A 321 74.73 -79.28 -26.05
N LEU A 322 75.58 -79.42 -25.03
CA LEU A 322 77.03 -79.25 -25.13
C LEU A 322 77.76 -80.54 -24.71
N ASP A 323 78.52 -81.11 -25.65
CA ASP A 323 79.51 -82.15 -25.39
C ASP A 323 80.89 -81.49 -25.24
N VAL A 324 81.61 -81.82 -24.16
CA VAL A 324 82.92 -81.21 -23.83
C VAL A 324 83.98 -82.31 -23.88
N GLN A 325 84.77 -82.33 -24.94
CA GLN A 325 85.95 -83.20 -25.05
C GLN A 325 87.23 -82.40 -24.78
N PHE A 326 88.01 -82.86 -23.80
CA PHE A 326 89.37 -82.40 -23.56
C PHE A 326 90.33 -83.34 -24.30
N LEU A 327 91.03 -82.83 -25.32
CA LEU A 327 92.20 -83.51 -25.88
C LEU A 327 93.39 -82.55 -25.84
N SER A 328 94.53 -83.11 -25.43
CA SER A 328 95.77 -82.42 -25.09
C SER A 328 96.52 -81.83 -26.30
N ASP A 329 97.44 -80.91 -25.97
CA ASP A 329 98.51 -80.28 -26.76
C ASP A 329 98.23 -79.05 -27.65
N GLN A 330 97.00 -78.58 -27.74
CA GLN A 330 96.73 -77.23 -28.27
C GLN A 330 95.61 -76.58 -27.43
N ASN A 331 95.96 -75.63 -26.55
CA ASN A 331 95.04 -74.87 -25.69
C ASN A 331 94.08 -73.97 -26.50
N VAL A 332 93.16 -74.55 -27.26
CA VAL A 332 92.05 -73.84 -27.91
C VAL A 332 90.78 -74.65 -27.73
N VAL A 333 89.86 -74.13 -26.92
CA VAL A 333 88.50 -74.66 -26.80
C VAL A 333 87.77 -74.38 -28.12
N LYS A 334 87.41 -75.44 -28.86
CA LYS A 334 86.55 -75.34 -30.03
C LYS A 334 85.13 -75.73 -29.65
N THR A 335 84.24 -74.74 -29.57
CA THR A 335 82.80 -74.99 -29.46
C THR A 335 82.20 -75.06 -30.86
N ARG A 336 81.60 -76.21 -31.22
CA ARG A 336 80.78 -76.33 -32.44
C ARG A 336 79.31 -76.25 -32.03
N THR A 337 78.61 -75.24 -32.52
CA THR A 337 77.15 -75.18 -32.44
C THR A 337 76.58 -76.19 -33.42
N ILE A 338 75.83 -77.17 -32.92
CA ILE A 338 74.94 -77.98 -33.74
C ILE A 338 73.59 -77.26 -33.62
N GLY A 339 73.02 -76.89 -34.76
CA GLY A 339 71.75 -76.17 -34.83
C GLY A 339 70.59 -76.94 -34.21
#